data_AF-A0AAN5C756-F1
#
_entry.id   AF-A0AAN5C756-F1
#
_cell.length_a   1.000
_cell.length_b   1.000
_cell.length_c   1.000
_cell.angle_alpha   90.00
_cell.angle_beta   90.00
_cell.angle_gamma   90.00
#
_symmetry.space_group_name_H-M   'P 1'
#
loop_
_entity.id
_entity.type
_entity.pdbx_description
1 polymer ?
#
loop_
_entity_poly.entity_id
_entity_poly.type
_entity_poly.pdbx_seq_one_letter_code
_entity_poly.pdbx_strand_id
1 'polypeptide(L)'
;MSESASTAAGKSSETATIPPEVVAKLKIFNDALTALEDALEPHLNSNFEEHMDRDPTELARIDVMSLFSVNSLAWSLLALKGQDPRKNEALQAELERTKTYASRLQTEESRREQVGVNQKVAKALIRNAVFDAKEYAEKKNNKE
;
A
#
# COMPACT_ATOMS: atom_id res chain seq x y z
N MET A 1 -36.17 35.75 -63.34
CA MET A 1 -37.48 35.11 -63.08
C MET A 1 -37.20 33.68 -62.63
N SER A 2 -37.77 33.31 -61.48
CA SER A 2 -37.91 31.97 -60.85
C SER A 2 -36.63 31.12 -60.66
N GLU A 3 -36.32 30.54 -59.50
CA GLU A 3 -37.07 30.35 -58.26
C GLU A 3 -36.07 29.88 -57.19
N SER A 4 -36.20 30.42 -55.97
CA SER A 4 -35.55 29.91 -54.76
C SER A 4 -36.51 28.97 -54.04
N ALA A 5 -36.07 27.78 -53.66
CA ALA A 5 -36.55 26.98 -52.51
C ALA A 5 -35.59 25.79 -52.34
N SER A 6 -34.78 25.71 -51.27
CA SER A 6 -35.15 25.34 -49.89
C SER A 6 -35.42 23.84 -49.73
N THR A 7 -34.83 23.27 -48.67
CA THR A 7 -34.98 21.89 -48.13
C THR A 7 -33.90 20.92 -48.65
N ALA A 8 -32.95 20.41 -47.85
CA ALA A 8 -33.14 19.79 -46.54
C ALA A 8 -32.13 20.28 -45.50
N ALA A 9 -32.68 20.97 -44.50
CA ALA A 9 -32.07 21.17 -43.20
C ALA A 9 -32.06 19.84 -42.42
N GLY A 10 -31.03 19.71 -41.58
CA GLY A 10 -31.19 19.14 -40.25
C GLY A 10 -31.42 17.63 -40.16
N LYS A 11 -30.32 16.87 -40.08
CA LYS A 11 -30.25 15.83 -39.04
C LYS A 11 -29.55 16.46 -37.85
N SER A 12 -30.37 17.14 -37.06
CA SER A 12 -30.06 17.60 -35.72
C SER A 12 -29.30 16.53 -34.96
N SER A 13 -28.14 16.92 -34.44
CA SER A 13 -27.59 16.49 -33.14
C SER A 13 -28.68 15.90 -32.23
N GLU A 14 -28.95 14.60 -32.35
CA GLU A 14 -29.53 13.83 -31.27
C GLU A 14 -28.54 13.96 -30.13
N THR A 15 -28.98 14.60 -29.04
CA THR A 15 -28.22 14.78 -27.82
C THR A 15 -27.45 13.51 -27.53
N ALA A 16 -26.12 13.55 -27.68
CA ALA A 16 -25.27 12.39 -27.44
C ALA A 16 -25.29 12.09 -25.94
N THR A 17 -26.35 11.40 -25.51
CA THR A 17 -26.53 10.97 -24.13
C THR A 17 -25.45 9.94 -23.87
N ILE A 18 -24.66 10.18 -22.82
CA ILE A 18 -23.62 9.25 -22.38
C ILE A 18 -24.27 7.87 -22.18
N PRO A 19 -23.68 6.79 -22.71
CA PRO A 19 -24.26 5.46 -22.57
C PRO A 19 -24.54 5.12 -21.09
N PRO A 20 -25.69 4.52 -20.76
CA PRO A 20 -26.08 4.27 -19.37
C PRO A 20 -25.08 3.38 -18.62
N GLU A 21 -24.40 2.48 -19.32
CA GLU A 21 -23.32 1.66 -18.76
C GLU A 21 -22.13 2.52 -18.27
N VAL A 22 -21.76 3.54 -19.04
CA VAL A 22 -20.67 4.46 -18.67
C VAL A 22 -21.08 5.30 -17.48
N VAL A 23 -22.33 5.77 -17.43
CA VAL A 23 -22.87 6.48 -16.27
C VAL A 23 -22.82 5.63 -15.02
N ALA A 24 -23.20 4.35 -15.10
CA ALA A 24 -23.12 3.42 -13.97
C ALA A 24 -21.68 3.21 -13.48
N LYS A 25 -20.72 3.03 -14.39
CA LYS A 25 -19.29 2.92 -14.06
C LYS A 25 -18.75 4.18 -13.40
N LEU A 26 -19.12 5.36 -13.90
CA LEU A 26 -18.75 6.64 -13.30
C LEU A 26 -19.34 6.82 -11.90
N LYS A 27 -20.58 6.36 -11.68
CA LYS A 27 -21.18 6.37 -10.34
C LYS A 27 -20.38 5.51 -9.37
N ILE A 28 -20.03 4.27 -9.76
CA ILE A 28 -19.20 3.38 -8.93
C ILE A 28 -17.84 4.01 -8.63
N PHE A 29 -17.21 4.64 -9.63
CA PHE A 29 -15.94 5.31 -9.44
C PHE A 29 -16.05 6.50 -8.48
N ASN A 30 -17.10 7.32 -8.61
CA ASN A 30 -17.36 8.42 -7.68
C ASN A 30 -17.60 7.92 -6.25
N ASP A 31 -18.45 6.90 -6.08
CA ASP A 31 -18.74 6.31 -4.78
C ASP A 31 -17.44 5.76 -4.13
N ALA A 32 -16.54 5.18 -4.93
CA ALA A 32 -15.23 4.70 -4.46
C ALA A 32 -14.29 5.86 -4.06
N LEU A 33 -14.33 6.99 -4.76
CA LEU A 33 -13.57 8.18 -4.39
C LEU A 33 -14.07 8.79 -3.09
N THR A 34 -15.40 8.90 -2.90
CA THR A 34 -15.98 9.37 -1.63
C THR A 34 -15.56 8.46 -0.47
N ALA A 35 -15.64 7.14 -0.64
CA ALA A 35 -15.19 6.21 0.39
C ALA A 35 -13.68 6.32 0.71
N LEU A 36 -12.86 6.65 -0.29
CA LEU A 36 -11.43 6.90 -0.10
C LEU A 36 -11.19 8.20 0.67
N GLU A 37 -11.90 9.27 0.32
CA GLU A 37 -11.84 10.57 1.01
C GLU A 37 -12.22 10.42 2.49
N ASP A 38 -13.36 9.77 2.78
CA ASP A 38 -13.82 9.50 4.15
C ASP A 38 -12.79 8.68 4.96
N ALA A 39 -12.12 7.72 4.32
CA ALA A 39 -11.10 6.90 4.97
C ALA A 39 -9.79 7.65 5.25
N LEU A 40 -9.42 8.62 4.40
CA LEU A 40 -8.18 9.39 4.54
C LEU A 40 -8.34 10.64 5.42
N GLU A 41 -9.56 11.18 5.51
CA GLU A 41 -9.88 12.39 6.28
C GLU A 41 -9.27 12.43 7.69
N PRO A 42 -9.39 11.41 8.56
CA PRO A 42 -8.84 11.45 9.92
C PRO A 42 -7.30 11.51 9.96
N HIS A 43 -6.64 11.05 8.90
CA HIS A 43 -5.18 10.98 8.83
C HIS A 43 -4.57 12.23 8.17
N LEU A 44 -5.29 12.86 7.24
CA LEU A 44 -4.81 14.03 6.50
C LEU A 44 -5.18 15.37 7.17
N ASN A 45 -6.19 15.38 8.05
CA ASN A 45 -6.61 16.58 8.78
C ASN A 45 -5.79 16.86 10.06
N SER A 46 -4.88 15.97 10.47
CA SER A 46 -3.98 16.25 11.60
C SER A 46 -2.94 17.31 11.22
N ASN A 47 -2.60 18.21 12.15
CA ASN A 47 -1.55 19.18 11.89
C ASN A 47 -0.16 18.50 11.86
N PHE A 48 0.86 19.21 11.35
CA PHE A 48 2.20 18.65 11.16
C PHE A 48 2.85 18.22 12.49
N GLU A 49 2.68 19.01 13.55
CA GLU A 49 3.23 18.70 14.88
C GLU A 49 2.60 17.45 15.48
N GLU A 50 1.27 17.33 15.46
CA GLU A 50 0.54 16.12 15.87
C GLU A 50 0.96 14.89 15.07
N HIS A 51 1.29 15.08 13.79
CA HIS A 51 1.76 13.98 12.96
C HIS A 51 3.18 13.54 13.32
N MET A 52 4.08 14.48 13.63
CA MET A 52 5.44 14.17 14.09
C MET A 52 5.49 13.60 15.51
N ASP A 53 4.49 13.85 16.35
CA ASP A 53 4.41 13.36 17.73
C ASP A 53 3.94 11.89 17.86
N ARG A 54 3.58 11.23 16.74
CA ARG A 54 3.11 9.82 16.73
C ARG A 54 4.22 8.83 17.05
N ASP A 55 3.84 7.60 17.45
CA ASP A 55 4.81 6.50 17.53
C ASP A 55 5.49 6.31 16.16
N PRO A 56 6.82 6.10 16.09
CA PRO A 56 7.51 5.95 14.82
C PRO A 56 6.93 4.87 13.89
N THR A 57 6.32 3.83 14.45
CA THR A 57 5.66 2.76 13.67
C THR A 57 4.35 3.25 13.06
N GLU A 58 3.56 4.00 13.84
CA GLU A 58 2.31 4.60 13.38
C GLU A 58 2.55 5.66 12.32
N LEU A 59 3.56 6.52 12.54
CA LEU A 59 4.02 7.50 11.56
C LEU A 59 4.38 6.84 10.23
N ALA A 60 5.25 5.82 10.26
CA ALA A 60 5.65 5.10 9.06
C ALA A 60 4.47 4.42 8.35
N ARG A 61 3.47 3.93 9.09
CA ARG A 61 2.24 3.34 8.51
C ARG A 61 1.44 4.39 7.74
N ILE A 62 1.22 5.56 8.32
CA ILE A 62 0.48 6.66 7.70
C ILE A 62 1.24 7.17 6.46
N ASP A 63 2.55 7.31 6.53
CA ASP A 63 3.38 7.76 5.41
C ASP A 63 3.33 6.79 4.23
N VAL A 64 3.51 5.48 4.50
CA VAL A 64 3.45 4.44 3.46
C VAL A 64 2.04 4.36 2.84
N MET A 65 0.99 4.47 3.65
CA MET A 65 -0.40 4.56 3.19
C MET A 65 -0.61 5.79 2.28
N SER A 66 -0.10 6.94 2.69
CA SER A 66 -0.23 8.20 1.93
C SER A 66 0.47 8.11 0.58
N LEU A 67 1.70 7.58 0.54
CA LEU A 67 2.42 7.31 -0.71
C LEU A 67 1.63 6.36 -1.62
N PHE A 68 1.12 5.25 -1.07
CA PHE A 68 0.33 4.28 -1.84
C PHE A 68 -0.94 4.91 -2.43
N SER A 69 -1.61 5.76 -1.65
CA SER A 69 -2.83 6.45 -2.07
C SER A 69 -2.55 7.41 -3.23
N VAL A 70 -1.50 8.23 -3.12
CA VAL A 70 -1.08 9.15 -4.21
C VAL A 70 -0.71 8.38 -5.48
N ASN A 71 0.06 7.29 -5.36
CA ASN A 71 0.44 6.45 -6.49
C ASN A 71 -0.78 5.80 -7.17
N SER A 72 -1.75 5.35 -6.38
CA SER A 72 -3.00 4.74 -6.88
C SER A 72 -3.91 5.76 -7.56
N LEU A 73 -3.96 6.99 -7.06
CA LEU A 73 -4.67 8.10 -7.71
C LEU A 73 -3.98 8.52 -9.01
N ALA A 74 -2.64 8.55 -9.05
CA ALA A 74 -1.90 8.80 -10.28
C ALA A 74 -2.19 7.73 -11.34
N TRP A 75 -2.26 6.46 -10.94
CA TRP A 75 -2.68 5.36 -11.83
C TRP A 75 -4.08 5.59 -12.39
N SER A 76 -5.04 5.91 -11.51
CA SER A 76 -6.44 6.15 -11.89
C SER A 76 -6.57 7.35 -12.84
N LEU A 77 -5.80 8.42 -12.61
CA LEU A 77 -5.76 9.60 -13.46
C LEU A 77 -5.23 9.29 -14.87
N LEU A 78 -4.17 8.48 -14.98
CA LEU A 78 -3.66 8.04 -16.28
C LEU A 78 -4.71 7.22 -17.05
N ALA A 79 -5.36 6.28 -16.35
CA ALA A 79 -6.42 5.47 -16.93
C ALA A 79 -7.61 6.32 -17.42
N LEU A 80 -8.01 7.34 -16.63
CA LEU A 80 -9.06 8.30 -17.01
C LEU A 80 -8.70 9.14 -18.25
N LYS A 81 -7.41 9.46 -18.43
CA LYS A 81 -6.90 10.14 -19.63
C LYS A 81 -6.79 9.21 -20.84
N GLY A 82 -7.20 7.95 -20.73
CA GLY A 82 -7.06 6.93 -21.77
C GLY A 82 -5.62 6.47 -22.00
N GLN A 83 -4.72 6.76 -21.07
CA GLN A 83 -3.33 6.31 -21.11
C GLN A 83 -3.21 4.99 -20.35
N ASP A 84 -2.32 4.10 -20.82
CA ASP A 84 -2.02 2.85 -20.11
C ASP A 84 -1.04 3.14 -18.97
N PRO A 85 -1.45 3.01 -17.69
CA PRO A 85 -0.58 3.33 -16.56
C PRO A 85 0.64 2.41 -16.46
N ARG A 86 0.57 1.21 -17.06
CA ARG A 86 1.67 0.23 -17.08
C ARG A 86 2.87 0.71 -17.90
N LYS A 87 2.65 1.62 -18.85
CA LYS A 87 3.70 2.20 -19.70
C LYS A 87 4.42 3.37 -19.04
N ASN A 88 3.93 3.87 -17.90
CA ASN A 88 4.58 4.96 -17.18
C ASN A 88 5.67 4.39 -16.26
N GLU A 89 6.90 4.36 -16.74
CA GLU A 89 8.06 3.83 -16.00
C GLU A 89 8.28 4.53 -14.65
N ALA A 90 8.07 5.85 -14.58
CA ALA A 90 8.19 6.60 -13.34
C ALA A 90 7.16 6.13 -12.31
N LEU A 91 5.90 5.95 -12.71
CA LEU A 91 4.86 5.44 -11.82
C LEU A 91 5.14 4.00 -11.37
N GLN A 92 5.66 3.14 -12.26
CA GLN A 92 6.07 1.78 -11.87
C GLN A 92 7.19 1.80 -10.82
N ALA A 93 8.19 2.68 -10.99
CA ALA A 93 9.26 2.84 -10.02
C ALA A 93 8.73 3.34 -8.66
N GLU A 94 7.78 4.27 -8.65
CA GLU A 94 7.12 4.74 -7.43
C GLU A 94 6.34 3.61 -6.72
N LEU A 95 5.60 2.78 -7.47
CA LEU A 95 4.86 1.65 -6.92
C LEU A 95 5.79 0.59 -6.30
N GLU A 96 6.88 0.24 -6.99
CA GLU A 96 7.89 -0.69 -6.46
C GLU A 96 8.61 -0.11 -5.25
N ARG A 97 8.84 1.22 -5.22
CA ARG A 97 9.40 1.89 -4.04
C ARG A 97 8.45 1.80 -2.85
N THR A 98 7.17 2.09 -3.03
CA THR A 98 6.15 1.95 -1.99
C THR A 98 6.06 0.52 -1.48
N LYS A 99 6.07 -0.48 -2.37
CA LYS A 99 6.05 -1.91 -2.02
C LYS A 99 7.27 -2.30 -1.17
N THR A 100 8.44 -1.74 -1.49
CA THR A 100 9.66 -1.95 -0.70
C THR A 100 9.51 -1.40 0.71
N TYR A 101 8.96 -0.19 0.86
CA TYR A 101 8.72 0.40 2.19
C TYR A 101 7.67 -0.37 2.99
N ALA A 102 6.56 -0.79 2.36
CA ALA A 102 5.54 -1.60 3.01
C ALA A 102 6.11 -2.95 3.52
N SER A 103 6.94 -3.62 2.71
CA SER A 103 7.58 -4.88 3.10
C SER A 103 8.54 -4.70 4.28
N ARG A 104 9.28 -3.58 4.30
CA ARG A 104 10.15 -3.23 5.43
C ARG A 104 9.32 -2.98 6.68
N LEU A 105 8.27 -2.17 6.60
CA LEU A 105 7.37 -1.89 7.73
C LEU A 105 6.80 -3.19 8.31
N GLN A 106 6.29 -4.09 7.46
CA GLN A 106 5.76 -5.39 7.90
C GLN A 106 6.80 -6.24 8.63
N THR A 107 8.06 -6.22 8.17
CA THR A 107 9.17 -6.95 8.80
C THR A 107 9.46 -6.40 10.20
N GLU A 108 9.47 -5.07 10.34
CA GLU A 108 9.71 -4.38 11.60
C GLU A 108 8.58 -4.63 12.62
N GLU A 109 7.32 -4.59 12.16
CA GLU A 109 6.15 -4.92 12.98
C GLU A 109 6.17 -6.38 13.43
N SER A 110 6.42 -7.31 12.51
CA SER A 110 6.54 -8.74 12.82
C SER A 110 7.66 -9.02 13.83
N ARG A 111 8.78 -8.28 13.74
CA ARG A 111 9.89 -8.41 14.70
C ARG A 111 9.51 -7.93 16.10
N ARG A 112 8.66 -6.90 16.22
CA ARG A 112 8.16 -6.41 17.51
C ARG A 112 7.18 -7.38 18.15
N GLU A 113 6.36 -8.06 17.35
CA GLU A 113 5.37 -9.04 17.81
C GLU A 113 6.00 -10.38 18.24
N GLN A 114 7.22 -10.67 17.79
CA GLN A 114 7.93 -11.89 18.19
C GLN A 114 8.22 -11.89 19.69
N VAL A 115 7.69 -12.91 20.38
CA VAL A 115 7.99 -13.18 21.79
C VAL A 115 9.49 -13.46 21.93
N GLY A 116 10.20 -12.59 22.65
CA GLY A 116 11.64 -12.72 22.83
C GLY A 116 12.02 -14.07 23.45
N VAL A 117 12.97 -14.78 22.83
CA VAL A 117 13.51 -16.02 23.39
C VAL A 117 14.29 -15.69 24.66
N ASN A 118 13.96 -16.35 25.77
CA ASN A 118 14.73 -16.22 27.01
C ASN A 118 16.13 -16.81 26.82
N GLN A 119 17.11 -15.94 26.51
CA GLN A 119 18.48 -16.35 26.21
C GLN A 119 19.13 -17.14 27.35
N LYS A 120 18.75 -16.88 28.61
CA LYS A 120 19.29 -17.59 29.77
C LYS A 120 18.82 -19.04 29.77
N VAL A 121 17.53 -19.28 29.53
CA VAL A 121 16.96 -20.63 29.43
C VAL A 121 17.51 -21.35 28.20
N ALA A 122 17.55 -20.68 27.04
CA ALA A 122 18.11 -21.26 25.82
C ALA A 122 19.58 -21.69 26.00
N LYS A 123 20.41 -20.86 26.65
CA LYS A 123 21.80 -21.21 26.99
C LYS A 123 21.89 -22.41 27.92
N ALA A 124 21.00 -22.50 28.92
CA ALA A 124 20.97 -23.64 29.84
C ALA A 124 20.56 -24.94 29.12
N LEU A 125 19.57 -24.88 28.24
CA LEU A 125 19.13 -26.02 27.42
C LEU A 125 20.24 -26.52 26.51
N ILE A 126 20.91 -25.61 25.79
CA ILE A 126 22.04 -25.97 24.91
C ILE A 126 23.18 -26.56 25.73
N ARG A 127 23.55 -25.96 26.87
CA ARG A 127 24.61 -26.47 27.74
C ARG A 127 24.31 -27.89 28.23
N ASN A 128 23.07 -28.15 28.67
CA ASN A 128 22.66 -29.48 29.10
C ASN A 128 22.62 -30.48 27.94
N ALA A 129 22.16 -30.06 26.76
CA ALA A 129 22.10 -30.93 25.58
C ALA A 129 23.48 -31.32 25.03
N VAL A 130 24.48 -30.43 25.16
CA VAL A 130 25.87 -30.65 24.71
C VAL A 130 26.73 -31.30 25.79
N PHE A 131 26.24 -31.42 27.02
CA PHE A 131 27.00 -32.01 28.12
C PHE A 131 27.12 -33.53 27.95
N ASP A 132 28.30 -34.02 27.57
CA ASP A 132 28.60 -35.45 27.60
C ASP A 132 29.16 -35.85 28.97
N ALA A 133 28.34 -36.58 29.72
CA ALA A 133 28.68 -37.06 31.06
C ALA A 133 29.86 -38.04 31.05
N LYS A 134 30.10 -38.77 29.95
CA LYS A 134 31.21 -39.73 29.85
C LYS A 134 32.56 -39.03 29.74
N GLU A 135 32.67 -38.04 28.84
CA GLU A 135 33.89 -37.21 28.75
C GLU A 135 34.19 -36.47 30.05
N TYR A 136 33.16 -36.02 30.76
CA TYR A 136 33.34 -35.31 32.03
C TYR A 136 33.85 -36.24 33.14
N ALA A 137 33.36 -37.48 33.21
CA ALA A 137 33.81 -38.48 34.17
C ALA A 137 35.26 -38.93 33.88
N GLU A 138 35.62 -39.14 32.61
CA GLU A 138 36.97 -39.52 32.20
C GLU A 138 38.01 -38.43 32.48
N LYS A 139 37.67 -37.14 32.22
CA LYS A 139 38.54 -36.00 32.54
C LYS A 139 38.75 -35.80 34.05
N LYS A 140 37.80 -36.24 34.88
CA LYS A 140 37.92 -36.17 36.34
C LYS A 140 38.85 -37.26 36.87
N ASN A 141 38.75 -38.48 36.36
CA ASN A 141 39.59 -39.60 36.78
C ASN A 141 41.05 -39.47 36.32
N ASN A 142 41.33 -38.78 35.20
CA ASN A 142 42.69 -38.51 34.73
C ASN A 142 43.39 -37.34 35.44
N LYS A 143 42.74 -36.68 36.41
CA LYS A 143 43.30 -35.56 37.18
C LYS A 143 43.62 -35.91 38.64
N GLU A 144 43.29 -37.12 39.09
CA GLU A 144 43.78 -37.74 40.33
C GLU A 144 44.99 -38.62 40.03
#